data_AF-A0A449BJM6-F1
#
_entry.id   AF-A0A449BJM6-F1
#
_cell.length_a   1.000
_cell.length_b   1.000
_cell.length_c   1.000
_cell.angle_alpha   90.00
_cell.angle_beta   90.00
_cell.angle_gamma   90.00
#
_symmetry.space_group_name_H-M   'P 1'
#
loop_
_entity.id
_entity.type
_entity.pdbx_description
1 polymer ?
#
loop_
_entity_poly.entity_id
_entity_poly.type
_entity_poly.pdbx_seq_one_letter_code
_entity_poly.pdbx_strand_id
1 'polypeptide(L)'
;MEKKVLSGKAIFFYVLAALSLIVGVLFATPVTNDLFGINFDKVVTGVLLLVGGTYLLLPNFMKSKDKFRWLFLTEIVVVFLVALLGFILPEFIDSLSSNTLPINQWVGLLFMLHATVHLVVDRFGSKKIKNYLFLLYILIAVFGGLLLDSKSINIPFLITLLIVALFVVVAIILAIKAYKLPKVTKKEKEVKEEKKKKEK
;
A
#
# COMPACT_ATOMS: atom_id res chain seq x y z
N MET A 1 -15.01 33.25 28.55
CA MET A 1 -14.84 31.85 28.13
C MET A 1 -13.93 31.83 26.90
N GLU A 2 -12.67 31.40 27.04
CA GLU A 2 -11.69 31.48 25.94
C GLU A 2 -11.96 30.39 24.87
N LYS A 3 -12.08 30.79 23.61
CA LYS A 3 -12.22 29.85 22.48
C LYS A 3 -10.88 29.14 22.23
N LYS A 4 -10.83 27.85 22.57
CA LYS A 4 -9.73 26.95 22.20
C LYS A 4 -9.86 26.59 20.72
N VAL A 5 -8.81 26.84 19.94
CA VAL A 5 -8.77 26.58 18.50
C VAL A 5 -7.78 25.44 18.23
N LEU A 6 -8.00 24.66 17.18
CA LEU A 6 -7.05 23.63 16.75
C LEU A 6 -5.70 24.27 16.37
N SER A 7 -4.60 23.63 16.78
CA SER A 7 -3.26 24.03 16.34
C SER A 7 -3.12 23.87 14.83
N GLY A 8 -2.27 24.67 14.18
CA GLY A 8 -2.01 24.53 12.73
C GLY A 8 -1.54 23.11 12.34
N LYS A 9 -0.80 22.45 13.24
CA LYS A 9 -0.40 21.04 13.07
C LYS A 9 -1.59 20.09 13.12
N ALA A 10 -2.54 20.30 14.04
CA ALA A 10 -3.76 19.50 14.11
C ALA A 10 -4.64 19.68 12.87
N ILE A 11 -4.78 20.92 12.38
CA ILE A 11 -5.49 21.21 11.13
C ILE A 11 -4.85 20.48 9.95
N PHE A 12 -3.52 20.54 9.83
CA PHE A 12 -2.79 19.82 8.77
C PHE A 12 -3.08 18.30 8.78
N PHE A 13 -3.04 17.65 9.95
CA PHE A 13 -3.35 16.22 10.05
C PHE A 13 -4.82 15.90 9.75
N TYR A 14 -5.77 16.77 10.12
CA TYR A 14 -7.18 16.58 9.74
C TYR A 14 -7.40 16.74 8.24
N VAL A 15 -6.73 17.71 7.59
CA VAL A 15 -6.78 17.86 6.13
C VAL A 15 -6.23 16.61 5.46
N LEU A 16 -5.09 16.09 5.94
CA LEU A 16 -4.51 14.86 5.40
C LEU A 16 -5.44 13.65 5.59
N ALA A 17 -6.07 13.51 6.75
CA ALA A 17 -7.05 12.46 7.01
C ALA A 17 -8.27 12.55 6.07
N ALA A 18 -8.79 13.76 5.85
CA ALA A 18 -9.89 13.99 4.93
C ALA A 18 -9.51 13.67 3.48
N LEU A 19 -8.31 14.06 3.05
CA LEU A 19 -7.77 13.69 1.73
C LEU A 19 -7.64 12.16 1.59
N SER A 20 -7.15 11.46 2.60
CA SER A 20 -7.09 9.98 2.58
C SER A 20 -8.47 9.35 2.42
N LEU A 21 -9.50 9.86 3.11
CA LEU A 21 -10.87 9.37 2.93
C LEU A 21 -11.42 9.68 1.54
N ILE A 22 -11.18 10.88 1.00
CA ILE A 22 -11.60 11.25 -0.35
C ILE A 22 -10.98 10.28 -1.37
N VAL A 23 -9.68 10.01 -1.27
CA VAL A 23 -9.01 9.05 -2.15
C VAL A 23 -9.59 7.64 -2.00
N GLY A 24 -9.89 7.20 -0.77
CA GLY A 24 -10.55 5.92 -0.54
C GLY A 24 -11.96 5.83 -1.16
N VAL A 25 -12.77 6.88 -1.04
CA VAL A 25 -14.10 6.94 -1.67
C VAL A 25 -13.98 6.94 -3.18
N LEU A 26 -13.05 7.73 -3.74
CA LEU A 26 -12.79 7.76 -5.18
C LEU A 26 -12.47 6.35 -5.69
N PHE A 27 -11.57 5.64 -5.03
CA PHE A 27 -11.19 4.25 -5.36
C PHE A 27 -12.33 3.23 -5.22
N ALA A 28 -13.35 3.51 -4.40
CA ALA A 28 -14.52 2.66 -4.24
C ALA A 28 -15.60 2.92 -5.31
N THR A 29 -15.53 4.06 -5.98
CA THR A 29 -16.54 4.48 -6.95
C THR A 29 -16.10 4.19 -8.38
N PRO A 30 -17.00 3.73 -9.27
CA PRO A 30 -16.64 3.42 -10.65
C PRO A 30 -16.23 4.63 -11.49
N VAL A 31 -16.37 5.85 -10.95
CA VAL A 31 -15.99 7.13 -11.57
C VAL A 31 -14.48 7.19 -11.85
N THR A 32 -13.65 6.47 -11.10
CA THR A 32 -12.19 6.43 -11.27
C THR A 32 -11.69 5.38 -12.27
N ASN A 33 -12.56 4.48 -12.73
CA ASN A 33 -12.19 3.44 -13.68
C ASN A 33 -11.77 4.00 -15.05
N ASP A 34 -12.12 5.25 -15.35
CA ASP A 34 -11.81 5.94 -16.60
C ASP A 34 -11.61 7.45 -16.38
N LEU A 35 -10.60 7.79 -15.57
CA LEU A 35 -10.18 9.20 -15.40
C LEU A 35 -9.19 9.54 -16.52
N PHE A 36 -9.64 10.33 -17.49
CA PHE A 36 -8.83 10.77 -18.64
C PHE A 36 -8.36 9.62 -19.56
N GLY A 37 -9.15 8.54 -19.72
CA GLY A 37 -8.75 7.39 -20.53
C GLY A 37 -7.84 6.40 -19.81
N ILE A 38 -7.57 6.61 -18.51
CA ILE A 38 -6.67 5.80 -17.69
C ILE A 38 -7.47 5.16 -16.56
N ASN A 39 -7.27 3.85 -16.34
CA ASN A 39 -7.81 3.18 -15.17
C ASN A 39 -6.97 3.56 -13.92
N PHE A 40 -7.43 4.60 -13.21
CA PHE A 40 -6.75 5.11 -12.02
C PHE A 40 -6.57 4.05 -10.94
N ASP A 41 -7.54 3.14 -10.79
CA ASP A 41 -7.52 2.11 -9.77
C ASP A 41 -6.36 1.13 -9.98
N LYS A 42 -6.11 0.71 -11.24
CA LYS A 42 -4.96 -0.12 -11.58
C LYS A 42 -3.64 0.60 -11.32
N VAL A 43 -3.50 1.85 -11.77
CA VAL A 43 -2.26 2.62 -11.58
C VAL A 43 -1.94 2.78 -10.10
N VAL A 44 -2.92 3.19 -9.29
CA VAL A 44 -2.74 3.35 -7.84
C VAL A 44 -2.46 2.01 -7.17
N THR A 45 -3.12 0.92 -7.57
CA THR A 45 -2.79 -0.43 -7.08
C THR A 45 -1.34 -0.79 -7.37
N GLY A 46 -0.88 -0.56 -8.61
CA GLY A 46 0.50 -0.81 -9.01
C GLY A 46 1.50 0.02 -8.20
N VAL A 47 1.23 1.30 -7.99
CA VAL A 47 2.09 2.18 -7.17
C VAL A 47 2.13 1.72 -5.70
N LEU A 48 0.97 1.38 -5.12
CA LEU A 48 0.91 0.85 -3.75
C LEU A 48 1.66 -0.48 -3.62
N LEU A 49 1.56 -1.35 -4.62
CA LEU A 49 2.27 -2.63 -4.65
C LEU A 49 3.79 -2.43 -4.76
N LEU A 50 4.22 -1.48 -5.60
CA LEU A 50 5.62 -1.14 -5.78
C LEU A 50 6.22 -0.51 -4.52
N VAL A 51 5.59 0.53 -3.97
CA VAL A 51 6.08 1.23 -2.77
C VAL A 51 5.96 0.33 -1.54
N GLY A 52 4.80 -0.30 -1.34
CA GLY A 52 4.55 -1.18 -0.19
C GLY A 52 5.41 -2.43 -0.23
N GLY A 53 5.50 -3.10 -1.38
CA GLY A 53 6.35 -4.28 -1.55
C GLY A 53 7.82 -3.98 -1.35
N THR A 54 8.33 -2.88 -1.93
CA THR A 54 9.72 -2.45 -1.71
C THR A 54 9.97 -2.10 -0.25
N TYR A 55 9.07 -1.35 0.38
CA TYR A 55 9.20 -0.96 1.79
C TYR A 55 9.23 -2.17 2.74
N LEU A 56 8.48 -3.23 2.44
CA LEU A 56 8.45 -4.45 3.25
C LEU A 56 9.66 -5.36 2.98
N LEU A 57 10.10 -5.47 1.73
CA LEU A 57 11.18 -6.40 1.33
C LEU A 57 12.58 -5.81 1.52
N LEU A 58 12.76 -4.51 1.31
CA LEU A 58 14.08 -3.86 1.39
C LEU A 58 14.76 -4.04 2.76
N PRO A 59 14.08 -3.89 3.91
CA PRO A 59 14.69 -4.16 5.21
C PRO A 59 15.16 -5.61 5.37
N ASN A 60 14.40 -6.57 4.81
CA ASN A 60 14.76 -7.99 4.84
C ASN A 60 15.98 -8.26 3.96
N PHE A 61 16.02 -7.68 2.76
CA PHE A 61 17.19 -7.71 1.87
C PHE A 61 18.44 -7.16 2.57
N MET A 62 18.35 -5.97 3.18
CA MET A 62 19.47 -5.32 3.86
C MET A 62 20.00 -6.10 5.06
N LYS A 63 19.14 -6.85 5.76
CA LYS A 63 19.50 -7.65 6.95
C LYS A 63 19.87 -9.10 6.61
N SER A 64 19.60 -9.56 5.39
CA SER A 64 19.79 -10.95 5.00
C SER A 64 21.27 -11.30 4.86
N LYS A 65 21.61 -12.57 5.17
CA LYS A 65 22.94 -13.12 4.86
C LYS A 65 23.10 -13.26 3.36
N ASP A 66 24.33 -13.14 2.85
CA ASP A 66 24.63 -13.16 1.40
C ASP A 66 23.97 -14.33 0.64
N LYS A 67 23.80 -15.49 1.28
CA LYS A 67 23.16 -16.68 0.68
C LYS A 67 21.66 -16.50 0.36
N PHE A 68 20.93 -15.68 1.11
CA PHE A 68 19.49 -15.42 0.89
C PHE A 68 19.23 -14.06 0.25
N ARG A 69 20.26 -13.22 0.17
CA ARG A 69 20.18 -11.86 -0.37
C ARG A 69 19.73 -11.85 -1.83
N TRP A 70 20.17 -12.82 -2.62
CA TRP A 70 19.73 -13.00 -4.01
C TRP A 70 18.24 -13.35 -4.12
N LEU A 71 17.70 -14.17 -3.20
CA LEU A 71 16.27 -14.50 -3.21
C LEU A 71 15.40 -13.27 -2.93
N PHE A 72 15.76 -12.47 -1.93
CA PHE A 72 15.03 -11.22 -1.65
C PHE A 72 15.21 -10.19 -2.77
N LEU A 73 16.36 -10.15 -3.44
CA LEU A 73 16.56 -9.30 -4.61
C LEU A 73 15.64 -9.72 -5.77
N THR A 74 15.60 -11.01 -6.08
CA THR A 74 14.69 -11.56 -7.09
C THR A 74 13.24 -11.23 -6.75
N GLU A 75 12.84 -11.36 -5.49
CA GLU A 75 11.49 -11.02 -5.05
C GLU A 75 11.17 -9.54 -5.27
N ILE A 76 12.07 -8.62 -4.91
CA ILE A 76 11.91 -7.18 -5.18
C ILE A 76 11.77 -6.90 -6.68
N VAL A 77 12.62 -7.53 -7.49
CA VAL A 77 12.57 -7.37 -8.96
C VAL A 77 11.23 -7.87 -9.49
N VAL A 78 10.72 -9.01 -9.02
CA VAL A 78 9.41 -9.51 -9.46
C VAL A 78 8.28 -8.60 -9.00
N VAL A 79 8.29 -8.11 -7.76
CA VAL A 79 7.31 -7.09 -7.30
C VAL A 79 7.28 -5.90 -8.26
N PHE A 80 8.47 -5.42 -8.66
CA PHE A 80 8.60 -4.30 -9.59
C PHE A 80 8.03 -4.63 -10.97
N LEU A 81 8.34 -5.81 -11.51
CA LEU A 81 7.81 -6.28 -12.80
C LEU A 81 6.30 -6.47 -12.76
N VAL A 82 5.75 -7.07 -11.70
CA VAL A 82 4.31 -7.26 -11.51
C VAL A 82 3.61 -5.90 -11.44
N ALA A 83 4.11 -4.95 -10.65
CA ALA A 83 3.55 -3.61 -10.55
C ALA A 83 3.56 -2.87 -11.89
N LEU A 84 4.68 -2.93 -12.63
CA LEU A 84 4.81 -2.22 -13.89
C LEU A 84 4.02 -2.89 -15.02
N LEU A 85 4.26 -4.17 -15.28
CA LEU A 85 3.70 -4.88 -16.43
C LEU A 85 2.24 -5.33 -16.19
N GLY A 86 1.86 -5.58 -14.94
CA GLY A 86 0.51 -6.03 -14.60
C GLY A 86 -0.49 -4.91 -14.33
N PHE A 87 -0.02 -3.72 -13.95
CA PHE A 87 -0.91 -2.65 -13.47
C PHE A 87 -0.66 -1.27 -14.08
N ILE A 88 0.59 -0.83 -14.18
CA ILE A 88 0.90 0.57 -14.55
C ILE A 88 1.01 0.73 -16.07
N LEU A 89 1.98 0.08 -16.72
CA LEU A 89 2.30 0.28 -18.14
C LEU A 89 1.16 -0.07 -19.10
N PRO A 90 0.32 -1.10 -18.86
CA PRO A 90 -0.81 -1.40 -19.74
C PRO A 90 -1.80 -0.24 -19.92
N GLU A 91 -1.86 0.68 -18.97
CA GLU A 91 -2.76 1.84 -19.01
C GLU A 91 -2.20 3.02 -19.83
N PHE A 92 -0.94 2.96 -20.25
CA PHE A 92 -0.29 3.99 -21.07
C PHE A 92 0.12 3.49 -22.46
N ILE A 93 0.05 2.17 -22.68
CA ILE A 93 0.54 1.52 -23.90
C ILE A 93 -0.50 0.50 -24.37
N ASP A 94 -1.31 0.89 -25.36
CA ASP A 94 -2.43 0.09 -25.86
C ASP A 94 -2.02 -1.32 -26.34
N SER A 95 -0.83 -1.46 -26.92
CA SER A 95 -0.30 -2.76 -27.40
C SER A 95 0.02 -3.74 -26.27
N LEU A 96 0.21 -3.24 -25.04
CA LEU A 96 0.37 -4.07 -23.85
C LEU A 96 -0.99 -4.45 -23.26
N SER A 97 -1.99 -3.58 -23.34
CA SER A 97 -3.33 -3.82 -22.77
C SER A 97 -3.96 -5.12 -23.27
N SER A 98 -3.85 -5.41 -24.57
CA SER A 98 -4.46 -6.59 -25.20
C SER A 98 -3.78 -7.93 -24.89
N ASN A 99 -2.53 -7.89 -24.42
CA ASN A 99 -1.72 -9.08 -24.13
C ASN A 99 -1.44 -9.26 -22.63
N THR A 100 -2.09 -8.46 -21.77
CA THR A 100 -1.89 -8.56 -20.33
C THR A 100 -2.66 -9.73 -19.74
N LEU A 101 -1.99 -10.46 -18.85
CA LEU A 101 -2.65 -11.47 -18.05
C LEU A 101 -3.73 -10.81 -17.17
N PRO A 102 -4.85 -11.50 -16.91
CA PRO A 102 -5.82 -11.09 -15.91
C PRO A 102 -5.18 -10.78 -14.54
N ILE A 103 -5.71 -9.77 -13.84
CA ILE A 103 -5.17 -9.28 -12.55
C ILE A 103 -5.04 -10.39 -11.50
N ASN A 104 -6.00 -11.32 -11.44
CA ASN A 104 -5.94 -12.48 -10.56
C ASN A 104 -4.68 -13.33 -10.80
N GLN A 105 -4.24 -13.46 -12.04
CA GLN A 105 -3.03 -14.22 -12.36
C GLN A 105 -1.77 -13.48 -11.90
N TRP A 106 -1.70 -12.16 -12.10
CA TRP A 106 -0.59 -11.35 -11.57
C TRP A 106 -0.46 -11.44 -10.05
N VAL A 107 -1.58 -11.32 -9.33
CA VAL A 107 -1.61 -11.44 -7.86
C VAL A 107 -1.30 -12.87 -7.42
N GLY A 108 -1.82 -13.87 -8.13
CA GLY A 108 -1.55 -15.28 -7.86
C GLY A 108 -0.06 -15.63 -8.01
N LEU A 109 0.58 -15.16 -9.08
CA LEU A 109 2.02 -15.31 -9.30
C LEU A 109 2.82 -14.67 -8.16
N LEU A 110 2.43 -13.47 -7.75
CA LEU A 110 3.10 -12.76 -6.65
C LEU A 110 3.00 -13.53 -5.33
N PHE A 111 1.83 -14.07 -4.99
CA PHE A 111 1.64 -14.85 -3.76
C PHE A 111 2.42 -16.16 -3.79
N MET A 112 2.41 -16.86 -4.93
CA MET A 112 3.20 -18.08 -5.12
C MET A 112 4.69 -17.84 -4.94
N LEU A 113 5.21 -16.76 -5.54
CA LEU A 113 6.62 -16.42 -5.40
C LEU A 113 6.97 -16.04 -3.96
N HIS A 114 6.18 -15.16 -3.34
CA HIS A 114 6.39 -14.72 -1.96
C HIS A 114 6.42 -15.92 -1.01
N ALA A 115 5.44 -16.81 -1.12
CA ALA A 115 5.41 -18.05 -0.34
C ALA A 115 6.65 -18.91 -0.59
N THR A 116 7.06 -19.08 -1.85
CA THR A 116 8.22 -19.92 -2.21
C THR A 116 9.51 -19.36 -1.61
N VAL A 117 9.78 -18.06 -1.77
CA VAL A 117 10.98 -17.40 -1.21
C VAL A 117 11.01 -17.59 0.30
N HIS A 118 9.89 -17.35 0.98
CA HIS A 118 9.84 -17.45 2.43
C HIS A 118 9.87 -18.89 2.95
N LEU A 119 9.33 -19.88 2.23
CA LEU A 119 9.49 -21.31 2.57
C LEU A 119 10.95 -21.74 2.45
N VAL A 120 11.66 -21.31 1.42
CA VAL A 120 13.10 -21.59 1.25
C VAL A 120 13.90 -20.94 2.38
N VAL A 121 13.62 -19.67 2.69
CA VAL A 121 14.31 -18.95 3.77
C VAL A 121 14.00 -19.59 5.14
N ASP A 122 12.77 -19.99 5.43
CA ASP A 122 12.43 -20.62 6.71
C ASP A 122 13.08 -22.01 6.84
N ARG A 123 13.08 -22.78 5.74
CA ARG A 123 13.67 -24.13 5.71
C ARG A 123 15.19 -24.13 5.84
N PHE A 124 15.88 -23.25 5.13
CA PHE A 124 17.35 -23.27 5.03
C PHE A 124 18.04 -22.15 5.83
N GLY A 125 17.31 -21.10 6.20
CA GLY A 125 17.83 -19.93 6.91
C GLY A 125 17.64 -19.96 8.42
N SER A 126 16.70 -20.76 8.93
CA SER A 126 16.43 -20.87 10.37
C SER A 126 17.13 -22.09 10.99
N LYS A 127 17.63 -21.95 12.23
CA LYS A 127 18.14 -23.11 13.01
C LYS A 127 17.01 -24.02 13.50
N LYS A 128 15.78 -23.51 13.55
CA LYS A 128 14.55 -24.21 13.94
C LYS A 128 13.40 -23.66 13.11
N ILE A 129 12.75 -24.54 12.35
CA ILE A 129 11.58 -24.22 11.54
C ILE A 129 10.43 -23.83 12.47
N LYS A 130 9.76 -22.73 12.13
CA LYS A 130 8.58 -22.27 12.86
C LYS A 130 7.35 -22.82 12.15
N ASN A 131 6.81 -23.93 12.64
CA ASN A 131 5.68 -24.63 11.99
C ASN A 131 4.50 -23.71 11.62
N TYR A 132 4.19 -22.71 12.45
CA TYR A 132 3.13 -21.74 12.16
C TYR A 132 3.45 -20.84 10.95
N LEU A 133 4.70 -20.40 10.78
CA LEU A 133 5.12 -19.63 9.59
C LEU A 133 5.13 -20.52 8.36
N PHE A 134 5.65 -21.73 8.49
CA PHE A 134 5.67 -22.70 7.42
C PHE A 134 4.26 -23.01 6.90
N LEU A 135 3.31 -23.28 7.79
CA LEU A 135 1.89 -23.49 7.44
C LEU A 135 1.26 -22.24 6.82
N LEU A 136 1.57 -21.06 7.34
CA LEU A 136 1.10 -19.80 6.77
C LEU A 136 1.57 -19.64 5.32
N TYR A 137 2.84 -19.90 5.02
CA TYR A 137 3.34 -19.79 3.65
C TYR A 137 2.80 -20.88 2.73
N ILE A 138 2.55 -22.10 3.22
CA ILE A 138 1.81 -23.11 2.44
C ILE A 138 0.43 -22.59 2.08
N LEU A 139 -0.30 -22.03 3.05
CA LEU A 139 -1.62 -21.48 2.83
C LEU A 139 -1.57 -20.34 1.80
N ILE A 140 -0.59 -19.43 1.89
CA ILE A 140 -0.36 -18.39 0.89
C ILE A 140 -0.09 -18.98 -0.50
N ALA A 141 0.71 -20.05 -0.61
CA ALA A 141 0.94 -20.74 -1.88
C ALA A 141 -0.35 -21.37 -2.43
N VAL A 142 -1.13 -22.05 -1.60
CA VAL A 142 -2.42 -22.62 -2.03
C VAL A 142 -3.36 -21.51 -2.52
N PHE A 143 -3.47 -20.41 -1.79
CA PHE A 143 -4.25 -19.27 -2.24
C PHE A 143 -3.71 -18.70 -3.56
N GLY A 144 -2.39 -18.51 -3.68
CA GLY A 144 -1.76 -18.06 -4.92
C GLY A 144 -2.09 -18.96 -6.11
N GLY A 145 -2.01 -20.28 -5.92
CA GLY A 145 -2.40 -21.28 -6.92
C GLY A 145 -3.88 -21.19 -7.30
N LEU A 146 -4.77 -21.05 -6.30
CA LEU A 146 -6.20 -20.84 -6.56
C LEU A 146 -6.45 -19.56 -7.35
N LEU A 147 -5.72 -18.48 -7.09
CA LEU A 147 -5.88 -17.23 -7.84
C LEU A 147 -5.48 -17.35 -9.32
N LEU A 148 -4.47 -18.18 -9.61
CA LEU A 148 -4.02 -18.43 -10.99
C LEU A 148 -5.10 -19.13 -11.84
N ASP A 149 -5.87 -20.02 -11.21
CA ASP A 149 -6.86 -20.88 -11.90
C ASP A 149 -8.31 -20.42 -11.71
N SER A 150 -8.60 -19.58 -10.71
CA SER A 150 -9.99 -19.20 -10.42
C SER A 150 -10.53 -18.17 -11.40
N LYS A 151 -11.65 -18.52 -12.03
CA LYS A 151 -12.60 -17.57 -12.64
C LYS A 151 -13.69 -17.13 -11.65
N SER A 152 -13.73 -17.73 -10.45
CA SER A 152 -14.81 -17.59 -9.48
C SER A 152 -14.58 -16.52 -8.42
N ILE A 153 -13.33 -16.10 -8.17
CA ILE A 153 -13.02 -15.09 -7.16
C ILE A 153 -12.90 -13.72 -7.84
N ASN A 154 -13.76 -12.77 -7.44
CA ASN A 154 -13.67 -11.39 -7.90
C ASN A 154 -12.52 -10.66 -7.17
N ILE A 155 -11.30 -10.87 -7.67
CA ILE A 155 -10.07 -10.25 -7.15
C ILE A 155 -10.06 -8.73 -7.27
N PRO A 156 -10.54 -8.13 -8.38
CA PRO A 156 -10.69 -6.67 -8.45
C PRO A 156 -11.49 -6.11 -7.27
N PHE A 157 -12.65 -6.71 -6.95
CA PHE A 157 -13.46 -6.29 -5.80
C PHE A 157 -12.70 -6.43 -4.47
N LEU A 158 -11.97 -7.53 -4.27
CA LEU A 158 -11.20 -7.77 -3.05
C LEU A 158 -10.04 -6.77 -2.90
N ILE A 159 -9.36 -6.42 -3.99
CA ILE A 159 -8.32 -5.37 -4.03
C ILE A 159 -8.93 -4.03 -3.65
N THR A 160 -10.05 -3.64 -4.27
CA THR A 160 -10.78 -2.41 -3.94
C THR A 160 -11.13 -2.37 -2.46
N LEU A 161 -11.72 -3.44 -1.92
CA LEU A 161 -12.08 -3.51 -0.50
C LEU A 161 -10.86 -3.31 0.42
N LEU A 162 -9.73 -3.97 0.11
CA LEU A 162 -8.50 -3.86 0.91
C LEU A 162 -7.89 -2.45 0.85
N ILE A 163 -7.82 -1.84 -0.34
CA ILE A 163 -7.26 -0.50 -0.52
C ILE A 163 -8.13 0.55 0.18
N VAL A 164 -9.45 0.44 0.06
CA VAL A 164 -10.40 1.33 0.75
C VAL A 164 -10.25 1.18 2.27
N ALA A 165 -10.19 -0.05 2.78
CA ALA A 165 -9.97 -0.30 4.19
C ALA A 165 -8.64 0.31 4.69
N LEU A 166 -7.57 0.20 3.90
CA LEU A 166 -6.27 0.82 4.20
C LEU A 166 -6.40 2.34 4.34
N PHE A 167 -7.06 3.01 3.39
CA PHE A 167 -7.27 4.46 3.45
C PHE A 167 -8.10 4.90 4.67
N VAL A 168 -9.13 4.12 5.03
CA VAL A 168 -9.93 4.36 6.23
C VAL A 168 -9.08 4.24 7.49
N VAL A 169 -8.26 3.19 7.60
CA VAL A 169 -7.34 2.99 8.74
C VAL A 169 -6.34 4.14 8.85
N VAL A 170 -5.73 4.55 7.73
CA VAL A 170 -4.80 5.69 7.68
C VAL A 170 -5.51 6.97 8.14
N ALA A 171 -6.71 7.24 7.65
CA ALA A 171 -7.48 8.42 8.05
C ALA A 171 -7.80 8.43 9.55
N ILE A 172 -8.20 7.29 10.12
CA ILE A 172 -8.47 7.15 11.56
C ILE A 172 -7.18 7.43 12.37
N ILE A 173 -6.04 6.85 11.97
CA ILE A 173 -4.76 7.07 12.65
C ILE A 173 -4.37 8.56 12.63
N LEU A 174 -4.52 9.22 11.47
CA LEU A 174 -4.23 10.64 11.32
C LEU A 174 -5.18 11.52 12.15
N ALA A 175 -6.47 11.19 12.18
CA ALA A 175 -7.47 11.89 12.98
C ALA A 175 -7.19 11.74 14.49
N ILE A 176 -6.84 10.54 14.96
CA ILE A 176 -6.43 10.31 16.36
C ILE A 176 -5.19 11.13 16.70
N LYS A 177 -4.19 11.16 15.80
CA LYS A 177 -2.98 11.97 15.99
C LYS A 177 -3.30 13.46 16.05
N ALA A 178 -4.21 13.94 15.20
CA ALA A 178 -4.68 15.33 15.23
C ALA A 178 -5.40 15.68 16.53
N TYR A 179 -6.23 14.77 17.04
CA TYR A 179 -6.98 14.95 18.29
C TYR A 179 -6.06 15.05 19.52
N LYS A 180 -4.96 14.28 19.55
CA LYS A 180 -3.99 14.29 20.65
C LYS A 180 -3.10 15.55 20.67
N LEU A 181 -3.11 16.38 19.64
CA LEU A 181 -2.32 17.61 19.61
C LEU A 181 -2.97 18.71 20.46
N PRO A 182 -2.16 19.53 21.16
CA PRO A 182 -2.67 20.56 22.04
C PRO A 182 -3.51 21.58 21.25
N LYS A 183 -4.66 21.95 21.82
CA LYS A 183 -5.50 23.05 21.34
C LYS A 183 -4.85 24.35 21.79
N VAL A 184 -4.67 25.30 20.87
CA VAL A 184 -4.05 26.59 21.15
C VAL A 184 -5.15 27.61 21.42
N THR A 185 -4.96 28.46 22.41
CA THR A 185 -5.91 29.54 22.72
C THR A 185 -5.83 30.61 21.63
N LYS A 186 -6.97 31.15 21.19
CA LYS A 186 -7.01 32.10 20.04
C LYS A 186 -6.06 33.29 20.21
N LYS A 187 -5.94 33.83 21.43
CA LYS A 187 -5.01 34.91 21.80
C LYS A 187 -3.53 34.56 21.60
N GLU A 188 -3.10 33.35 21.95
CA GLU A 188 -1.69 32.92 21.75
C GLU A 188 -1.32 32.79 20.27
N LYS A 189 -2.30 32.44 19.41
CA LYS A 189 -2.08 32.28 17.97
C LYS A 189 -1.92 33.64 17.29
N GLU A 190 -2.75 34.61 17.65
CA GLU A 190 -2.68 35.99 17.15
C GLU A 190 -1.35 36.66 17.55
N VAL A 191 -0.90 36.50 18.81
CA VAL A 191 0.38 37.05 19.28
C VAL A 191 1.59 36.42 18.57
N LYS A 192 1.56 35.11 18.28
CA LYS A 192 2.64 34.44 17.52
C LYS A 192 2.69 34.86 16.05
N GLU A 193 1.53 35.09 15.43
CA GLU A 193 1.46 35.56 14.04
C GLU A 193 1.89 37.03 13.90
N GLU A 194 1.54 37.90 14.87
CA GLU A 194 2.04 39.28 14.91
C GLU A 194 3.55 39.37 15.10
N LYS A 195 4.14 38.53 15.98
CA LYS A 195 5.60 38.50 16.15
C LYS A 195 6.31 38.04 14.87
N LYS A 196 5.81 37.00 14.19
CA LYS A 196 6.37 36.52 12.91
C LYS A 196 6.27 37.53 11.77
N LYS A 197 5.30 38.44 11.79
CA LYS A 197 5.18 39.52 10.79
C LYS A 197 6.11 40.70 11.07
N LYS A 198 6.54 40.90 12.32
CA LYS A 198 7.48 41.98 12.70
C LYS A 198 8.95 41.61 12.52
N GLU A 199 9.26 40.31 12.37
CA GLU A 199 10.63 39.78 12.14
C GLU A 199 10.95 39.56 10.65
N LYS A 200 10.04 39.90 9.73
CA LYS A 200 10.27 39.91 8.27
C LYS A 200 10.27 41.34 7.77
#